data_AF-A0A8B6F148-F1
#
_entry.id   AF-A0A8B6F148-F1
#
_cell.length_a   1.000
_cell.length_b   1.000
_cell.length_c   1.000
_cell.angle_alpha   90.00
_cell.angle_beta   90.00
_cell.angle_gamma   90.00
#
_symmetry.space_group_name_H-M   'P 1'
#
loop_
_entity.id
_entity.type
_entity.pdbx_description
1 polymer ?
#
loop_
_entity_poly.entity_id
_entity_poly.type
_entity_poly.pdbx_seq_one_letter_code
_entity_poly.pdbx_strand_id
1 'polypeptide(L)'
;MFFITWLSLGELSTLIEVWTPWWNDKVLISEMNEKKEKTRIPAIQNDITDISTLLSKGKPSADLKNNVINVLYAYCFVCRLYNGDHISFPIEVTKEVLSISKVLSGTAVCGSPPEAIQMCFQCLQHRDKENLTSRQFNISLIEDVIRIIQGPSQYDPLQFVMAALSELVLLFHKPCKCNRGPSQYDPLQFVMAALSELVLLFHKTILELTTDIKKSKEEKTRLENKNLKKKVFISLKKVEFLLSWTQRFGMALQSAVTELQLEFCAMSSDLAEVNETKQKVEHFQKEKQLKDSRKLVQEI
;
A
#
# COMPACT_ATOMS: atom_id res chain seq x y z
N MET A 1 -0.69 -7.80 15.15
CA MET A 1 0.18 -7.04 16.07
C MET A 1 1.31 -6.51 15.20
N PHE A 2 1.16 -5.27 14.73
CA PHE A 2 1.88 -4.77 13.56
C PHE A 2 3.30 -4.31 13.90
N PHE A 3 4.20 -4.45 12.92
CA PHE A 3 5.63 -4.12 12.93
C PHE A 3 5.98 -2.75 13.57
N ILE A 4 5.14 -1.73 13.38
CA ILE A 4 5.35 -0.38 13.92
C ILE A 4 5.20 -0.35 15.45
N THR A 5 4.30 -1.17 16.03
CA THR A 5 4.15 -1.33 17.49
C THR A 5 5.36 -2.04 18.11
N TRP A 6 6.08 -2.84 17.31
CA TRP A 6 7.28 -3.55 17.76
C TRP A 6 8.53 -2.65 17.74
N LEU A 7 8.60 -1.72 16.78
CA LEU A 7 9.69 -0.73 16.65
C LEU A 7 9.65 0.40 17.68
N SER A 8 8.50 0.68 18.31
CA SER A 8 8.38 1.73 19.32
C SER A 8 9.09 1.41 20.65
N LEU A 9 9.55 0.16 20.82
CA LEU A 9 10.50 -0.23 21.86
C LEU A 9 11.91 0.03 21.31
N GLY A 10 12.42 1.24 21.55
CA GLY A 10 13.62 1.82 20.93
C GLY A 10 14.95 1.05 21.04
N GLU A 11 14.96 -0.14 21.65
CA GLU A 11 16.12 -1.05 21.72
C GLU A 11 16.22 -1.99 20.50
N LEU A 12 15.14 -2.20 19.74
CA LEU A 12 15.11 -3.14 18.60
C LEU A 12 15.24 -2.48 17.22
N SER A 13 15.19 -1.16 17.16
CA SER A 13 15.31 -0.39 15.89
C SER A 13 16.68 -0.54 15.22
N THR A 14 17.72 -0.90 15.99
CA THR A 14 19.08 -1.15 15.49
C THR A 14 19.27 -2.58 14.97
N LEU A 15 18.34 -3.50 15.26
CA LEU A 15 18.40 -4.91 14.85
C LEU A 15 17.61 -5.22 13.57
N ILE A 16 16.73 -4.32 13.15
CA ILE A 16 15.89 -4.53 11.97
C ILE A 16 16.35 -3.61 10.84
N GLU A 17 16.74 -4.21 9.72
CA GLU A 17 16.98 -3.48 8.48
C GLU A 17 15.66 -2.87 7.98
N VAL A 18 15.61 -1.54 7.89
CA VAL A 18 14.45 -0.83 7.35
C VAL A 18 14.47 -0.99 5.84
N TRP A 19 13.38 -1.54 5.30
CA TRP A 19 13.22 -1.71 3.87
C TRP A 19 13.25 -0.35 3.17
N THR A 20 14.11 -0.24 2.15
CA THR A 20 14.12 0.92 1.27
C THR A 20 13.14 0.69 0.14
N PRO A 21 12.13 1.56 -0.02
CA PRO A 21 11.20 1.42 -1.12
C PRO A 21 11.87 1.42 -2.48
N TRP A 22 11.48 0.48 -3.35
CA TRP A 22 12.09 0.31 -4.67
C TRP A 22 11.88 1.53 -5.59
N TRP A 23 10.91 2.39 -5.30
CA TRP A 23 10.68 3.65 -6.02
C TRP A 23 11.60 4.80 -5.60
N ASN A 24 12.54 4.55 -4.68
CA ASN A 24 13.60 5.51 -4.36
C ASN A 24 14.80 5.41 -5.31
N ASP A 25 14.92 4.28 -6.02
CA ASP A 25 16.03 4.04 -6.93
C ASP A 25 15.78 4.81 -8.22
N LYS A 26 16.41 5.96 -8.38
CA LYS A 26 16.51 6.62 -9.68
C LYS A 26 17.51 5.84 -10.52
N VAL A 27 17.13 5.47 -11.74
CA VAL A 27 18.08 4.94 -12.72
C VAL A 27 18.97 6.11 -13.16
N LEU A 28 20.00 6.41 -12.36
CA LEU A 28 21.09 7.26 -12.79
C LEU A 28 21.80 6.50 -13.90
N ILE A 29 21.91 7.11 -15.08
CA ILE A 29 22.73 6.60 -16.18
C ILE A 29 24.17 6.61 -15.67
N SER A 30 24.60 5.51 -15.05
CA SER A 30 25.98 5.32 -14.63
C SER A 30 26.63 4.37 -15.62
N GLU A 31 27.63 4.94 -16.27
CA GLU A 31 28.58 4.30 -17.19
C GLU A 31 29.09 2.97 -16.60
N MET A 32 29.11 1.94 -17.45
CA MET A 32 30.02 0.78 -17.38
C MET A 32 30.32 0.25 -15.97
N ASN A 33 29.40 -0.50 -15.35
CA ASN A 33 29.84 -1.52 -14.38
C ASN A 33 28.91 -2.76 -14.42
N GLU A 34 29.47 -3.87 -14.89
CA GLU A 34 28.80 -5.15 -15.15
C GLU A 34 28.54 -5.97 -13.87
N LYS A 35 27.90 -5.36 -12.87
CA LYS A 35 27.25 -6.11 -11.79
C LYS A 35 25.80 -5.68 -11.75
N LYS A 36 24.98 -6.34 -12.59
CA LYS A 36 23.52 -6.22 -12.57
C LYS A 36 23.02 -6.69 -11.20
N GLU A 37 22.95 -5.79 -10.23
CA GLU A 37 22.04 -5.96 -9.11
C GLU A 37 20.65 -6.21 -9.70
N LYS A 38 20.01 -7.31 -9.29
CA LYS A 38 18.63 -7.60 -9.70
C LYS A 38 17.82 -6.34 -9.44
N THR A 39 17.19 -5.80 -10.48
CA THR A 39 16.32 -4.63 -10.36
C THR A 39 15.35 -4.85 -9.20
N ARG A 40 15.39 -4.00 -8.18
CA ARG A 40 14.48 -4.05 -7.02
C ARG A 40 13.01 -3.78 -7.40
N ILE A 41 12.80 -3.32 -8.63
CA ILE A 41 11.50 -3.04 -9.22
C ILE A 41 10.75 -4.36 -9.45
N PRO A 42 9.50 -4.50 -8.95
CA PRO A 42 8.67 -5.66 -9.19
C PRO A 42 8.41 -5.93 -10.68
N ALA A 43 8.15 -7.19 -11.01
CA ALA A 43 7.82 -7.58 -12.37
C ALA A 43 6.47 -7.00 -12.80
N ILE A 44 6.46 -6.36 -13.97
CA ILE A 44 5.23 -5.91 -14.62
C ILE A 44 4.53 -7.13 -15.26
N GLN A 45 3.22 -7.21 -15.13
CA GLN A 45 2.45 -8.27 -15.77
C GLN A 45 2.59 -8.21 -17.30
N ASN A 46 2.94 -9.33 -17.93
CA ASN A 46 3.15 -9.40 -19.38
C ASN A 46 1.83 -9.39 -20.17
N ASP A 47 0.79 -10.02 -19.62
CA ASP A 47 -0.52 -10.16 -20.27
C ASP A 47 -1.50 -9.11 -19.72
N ILE A 48 -1.27 -7.84 -20.05
CA ILE A 48 -2.21 -6.77 -19.73
C ILE A 48 -3.24 -6.68 -20.85
N THR A 49 -4.50 -6.95 -20.51
CA THR A 49 -5.63 -6.83 -21.44
C THR A 49 -5.78 -5.39 -21.94
N ASP A 50 -5.96 -5.18 -23.26
CA ASP A 50 -6.20 -3.84 -23.81
C ASP A 50 -7.55 -3.29 -23.35
N ILE A 51 -7.55 -2.03 -22.90
CA ILE A 51 -8.74 -1.36 -22.37
C ILE A 51 -9.89 -1.27 -23.37
N SER A 52 -9.61 -1.26 -24.66
CA SER A 52 -10.62 -1.29 -25.73
C SER A 52 -11.46 -2.57 -25.73
N THR A 53 -10.91 -3.67 -25.22
CA THR A 53 -11.66 -4.93 -25.06
C THR A 53 -12.55 -4.92 -23.81
N LEU A 54 -12.17 -4.13 -22.80
CA LEU A 54 -12.92 -3.96 -21.55
C LEU A 54 -14.04 -2.93 -21.69
N LEU A 55 -13.84 -1.92 -22.55
CA LEU A 55 -14.81 -0.87 -22.85
C LEU A 55 -15.35 -1.07 -24.25
N SER A 56 -16.45 -1.82 -24.38
CA SER A 56 -17.09 -2.05 -25.67
C SER A 56 -17.68 -0.78 -26.30
N LYS A 57 -17.94 0.28 -25.51
CA LYS A 57 -18.46 1.58 -25.97
C LYS A 57 -17.98 2.71 -25.05
N GLY A 58 -17.41 3.77 -25.62
CA GLY A 58 -17.09 5.02 -24.94
C GLY A 58 -15.63 5.19 -24.52
N LYS A 59 -15.24 6.45 -24.25
CA LYS A 59 -13.91 6.79 -23.73
C LYS A 59 -13.90 6.64 -22.20
N PRO A 60 -12.82 6.12 -21.59
CA PRO A 60 -12.69 6.11 -20.14
C PRO A 60 -12.76 7.53 -19.56
N SER A 61 -13.29 7.65 -18.34
CA SER A 61 -13.35 8.93 -17.62
C SER A 61 -11.94 9.51 -17.42
N ALA A 62 -11.82 10.85 -17.53
CA ALA A 62 -10.58 11.57 -17.24
C ALA A 62 -10.17 11.46 -15.75
N ASP A 63 -11.13 11.20 -14.88
CA ASP A 63 -10.94 11.13 -13.42
C ASP A 63 -10.30 9.82 -12.96
N LEU A 64 -10.13 8.84 -13.86
CA LEU A 64 -9.48 7.56 -13.52
C LEU A 64 -8.05 7.74 -13.03
N LYS A 65 -7.36 8.82 -13.41
CA LYS A 65 -6.04 9.18 -12.87
C LYS A 65 -6.08 9.35 -11.33
N ASN A 66 -7.16 9.93 -10.81
CA ASN A 66 -7.33 10.16 -9.37
C ASN A 66 -7.67 8.85 -8.65
N ASN A 67 -8.39 7.94 -9.32
CA ASN A 67 -8.62 6.59 -8.80
C ASN A 67 -7.31 5.80 -8.69
N VAL A 68 -6.40 5.92 -9.66
CA VAL A 68 -5.06 5.32 -9.58
C VAL A 68 -4.29 5.91 -8.39
N ILE A 69 -4.33 7.23 -8.17
CA ILE A 69 -3.70 7.88 -7.00
C ILE A 69 -4.22 7.29 -5.68
N ASN A 70 -5.54 7.12 -5.52
CA ASN A 70 -6.13 6.51 -4.33
C ASN A 70 -5.62 5.08 -4.10
N VAL A 71 -5.52 4.28 -5.18
CA VAL A 71 -5.03 2.90 -5.13
C VAL A 71 -3.54 2.84 -4.80
N LEU A 72 -2.72 3.68 -5.42
CA LEU A 72 -1.29 3.77 -5.15
C LEU A 72 -1.01 4.17 -3.71
N TYR A 73 -1.78 5.12 -3.16
CA TYR A 73 -1.64 5.49 -1.75
C TYR A 73 -1.85 4.30 -0.82
N ALA A 74 -2.90 3.50 -1.05
CA ALA A 74 -3.16 2.28 -0.27
C ALA A 74 -2.06 1.22 -0.45
N TYR A 75 -1.48 1.11 -1.65
CA TYR A 75 -0.34 0.23 -1.92
C TYR A 75 0.94 0.68 -1.18
N CYS A 76 1.30 1.97 -1.25
CA CYS A 76 2.44 2.53 -0.52
C CYS A 76 2.28 2.30 1.00
N PHE A 77 1.08 2.51 1.52
CA PHE A 77 0.76 2.27 2.93
C PHE A 77 1.11 0.85 3.35
N VAL A 78 0.63 -0.17 2.63
CA VAL A 78 0.87 -1.57 3.00
C VAL A 78 2.32 -1.99 2.78
N CYS A 79 2.99 -1.48 1.74
CA CYS A 79 4.42 -1.73 1.55
C CYS A 79 5.24 -1.26 2.76
N ARG A 80 4.96 -0.04 3.24
CA ARG A 80 5.65 0.50 4.43
C ARG A 80 5.23 -0.19 5.72
N LEU A 81 3.94 -0.48 5.90
CA LEU A 81 3.43 -1.13 7.11
C LEU A 81 4.06 -2.52 7.31
N TYR A 82 4.36 -3.22 6.23
CA TYR A 82 4.97 -4.56 6.23
C TYR A 82 6.47 -4.55 5.92
N ASN A 83 7.12 -3.39 5.93
CA ASN A 83 8.56 -3.26 5.67
C ASN A 83 9.01 -4.00 4.39
N GLY A 84 8.26 -3.83 3.30
CA GLY A 84 8.50 -4.48 2.01
C GLY A 84 7.96 -5.91 1.87
N ASP A 85 7.70 -6.62 2.97
CA ASP A 85 7.30 -8.05 2.95
C ASP A 85 5.78 -8.29 2.83
N HIS A 86 5.07 -7.33 2.24
CA HIS A 86 3.61 -7.37 2.09
C HIS A 86 3.11 -8.60 1.28
N ILE A 87 3.91 -9.11 0.34
CA ILE A 87 3.54 -10.28 -0.48
C ILE A 87 3.42 -11.57 0.34
N SER A 88 4.10 -11.66 1.49
CA SER A 88 4.05 -12.81 2.40
C SER A 88 2.75 -12.88 3.20
N PHE A 89 1.97 -11.79 3.26
CA PHE A 89 0.74 -11.68 4.04
C PHE A 89 -0.46 -11.24 3.17
N PRO A 90 -0.80 -11.99 2.10
CA PRO A 90 -1.73 -11.50 1.08
C PRO A 90 -3.16 -11.27 1.60
N ILE A 91 -3.65 -12.05 2.57
CA ILE A 91 -4.99 -11.83 3.16
C ILE A 91 -5.04 -10.53 3.96
N GLU A 92 -4.09 -10.37 4.88
CA GLU A 92 -4.03 -9.24 5.81
C GLU A 92 -3.79 -7.94 5.02
N VAL A 93 -2.86 -7.97 4.08
CA VAL A 93 -2.59 -6.84 3.18
C VAL A 93 -3.80 -6.53 2.32
N THR A 94 -4.50 -7.53 1.78
CA THR A 94 -5.73 -7.30 1.00
C THR A 94 -6.79 -6.60 1.84
N LYS A 95 -7.02 -7.05 3.08
CA LYS A 95 -7.98 -6.41 3.99
C LYS A 95 -7.58 -4.96 4.27
N GLU A 96 -6.29 -4.72 4.46
CA GLU A 96 -5.75 -3.40 4.74
C GLU A 96 -5.91 -2.45 3.54
N VAL A 97 -5.51 -2.88 2.33
CA VAL A 97 -5.73 -2.14 1.07
C VAL A 97 -7.20 -1.79 0.88
N LEU A 98 -8.11 -2.76 1.08
CA LEU A 98 -9.55 -2.53 0.92
C LEU A 98 -10.13 -1.60 1.98
N SER A 99 -9.52 -1.53 3.15
CA SER A 99 -9.98 -0.63 4.20
C SER A 99 -9.62 0.83 3.94
N ILE A 100 -8.53 1.07 3.21
CA ILE A 100 -7.99 2.40 2.90
C ILE A 100 -8.55 2.89 1.55
N SER A 101 -8.53 2.05 0.52
CA SER A 101 -9.01 2.42 -0.81
C SER A 101 -10.52 2.21 -0.94
N LYS A 102 -11.27 3.31 -0.90
CA LYS A 102 -12.72 3.33 -1.21
C LYS A 102 -13.01 3.09 -2.68
N VAL A 103 -12.07 3.43 -3.56
CA VAL A 103 -12.12 3.08 -4.99
C VAL A 103 -12.18 1.57 -5.16
N LEU A 104 -11.37 0.81 -4.43
CA LEU A 104 -11.36 -0.65 -4.52
C LEU A 104 -12.55 -1.28 -3.78
N SER A 105 -12.84 -0.84 -2.57
CA SER A 105 -13.84 -1.47 -1.69
C SER A 105 -15.30 -1.08 -1.96
N GLY A 106 -15.55 0.04 -2.64
CA GLY A 106 -16.88 0.60 -2.89
C GLY A 106 -17.08 1.01 -4.35
N THR A 107 -17.91 2.02 -4.61
CA THR A 107 -18.13 2.58 -5.96
C THR A 107 -17.62 4.01 -6.07
N ALA A 108 -16.74 4.41 -5.16
CA ALA A 108 -16.23 5.77 -5.11
C ALA A 108 -15.37 6.08 -6.33
N VAL A 109 -15.46 7.33 -6.78
CA VAL A 109 -14.65 7.91 -7.84
C VAL A 109 -14.11 9.22 -7.30
N CYS A 110 -12.81 9.48 -7.50
CA CYS A 110 -12.16 10.69 -7.04
C CYS A 110 -12.16 11.74 -8.17
N GLY A 111 -12.68 12.93 -7.90
CA GLY A 111 -12.71 14.06 -8.84
C GLY A 111 -11.38 14.82 -8.92
N SER A 112 -10.53 14.76 -7.89
CA SER A 112 -9.21 15.41 -7.91
C SER A 112 -8.12 14.62 -7.17
N PRO A 113 -6.83 14.94 -7.39
CA PRO A 113 -5.72 14.36 -6.62
C PRO A 113 -5.82 14.60 -5.11
N PRO A 114 -6.11 15.83 -4.62
CA PRO A 114 -6.31 16.06 -3.19
C PRO A 114 -7.47 15.24 -2.60
N GLU A 115 -8.58 15.12 -3.34
CA GLU A 115 -9.71 14.29 -2.90
C GLU A 115 -9.31 12.81 -2.76
N ALA A 116 -8.53 12.28 -3.71
CA ALA A 116 -8.04 10.91 -3.67
C ALA A 116 -7.19 10.61 -2.42
N ILE A 117 -6.33 11.56 -2.03
CA ILE A 117 -5.51 11.50 -0.81
C ILE A 117 -6.39 11.61 0.43
N GLN A 118 -7.26 12.62 0.48
CA GLN A 118 -8.12 12.89 1.63
C GLN A 118 -9.05 11.70 1.95
N MET A 119 -9.57 11.04 0.93
CA MET A 119 -10.37 9.82 1.10
C MET A 119 -9.60 8.70 1.82
N CYS A 120 -8.31 8.51 1.50
CA CYS A 120 -7.47 7.54 2.21
C CYS A 120 -7.19 8.00 3.65
N PHE A 121 -6.87 9.28 3.85
CA PHE A 121 -6.63 9.86 5.17
C PHE A 121 -7.81 9.68 6.11
N GLN A 122 -9.04 9.94 5.65
CA GLN A 122 -10.24 9.73 6.46
C GLN A 122 -10.38 8.28 6.94
N CYS A 123 -10.03 7.32 6.09
CA CYS A 123 -10.05 5.90 6.46
C CYS A 123 -9.03 5.57 7.56
N LEU A 124 -7.86 6.23 7.53
CA LEU A 124 -6.81 6.07 8.53
C LEU A 124 -7.13 6.80 9.84
N GLN A 125 -7.71 8.01 9.79
CA GLN A 125 -8.12 8.76 10.98
C GLN A 125 -9.16 8.01 11.82
N HIS A 126 -10.10 7.31 11.18
CA HIS A 126 -11.05 6.47 11.90
C HIS A 126 -10.39 5.27 12.61
N ARG A 127 -9.14 4.94 12.27
CA ARG A 127 -8.30 3.89 12.87
C ARG A 127 -7.28 4.42 13.88
N ASP A 128 -7.07 5.73 13.99
CA ASP A 128 -6.06 6.34 14.87
C ASP A 128 -6.18 5.93 16.35
N LYS A 129 -7.34 5.40 16.78
CA LYS A 129 -7.51 4.78 18.10
C LYS A 129 -6.52 3.65 18.37
N GLU A 130 -5.96 3.03 17.33
CA GLU A 130 -4.98 1.95 17.43
C GLU A 130 -3.52 2.46 17.42
N ASN A 131 -3.27 3.78 17.30
CA ASN A 131 -1.95 4.42 17.24
C ASN A 131 -0.97 3.75 16.24
N LEU A 132 -1.48 3.17 15.16
CA LEU A 132 -0.68 2.37 14.23
C LEU A 132 0.28 3.22 13.39
N THR A 133 -0.08 4.48 13.13
CA THR A 133 0.67 5.36 12.21
C THR A 133 0.64 6.81 12.69
N SER A 134 1.72 7.57 12.43
CA SER A 134 1.77 9.01 12.72
C SER A 134 1.26 9.84 11.53
N ARG A 135 0.89 11.11 11.79
CA ARG A 135 0.56 12.05 10.70
C ARG A 135 1.74 12.23 9.72
N GLN A 136 2.98 12.23 10.22
CA GLN A 136 4.19 12.26 9.40
C GLN A 136 4.29 11.05 8.47
N PHE A 137 4.00 9.85 8.99
CA PHE A 137 3.97 8.63 8.18
C PHE A 137 2.96 8.78 7.03
N ASN A 138 1.74 9.22 7.32
CA ASN A 138 0.72 9.40 6.29
C ASN A 138 1.11 10.45 5.23
N ILE A 139 1.74 11.56 5.63
CA ILE A 139 2.25 12.57 4.70
C ILE A 139 3.36 12.00 3.79
N SER A 140 4.26 11.17 4.34
CA SER A 140 5.33 10.54 3.54
C SER A 140 4.81 9.61 2.44
N LEU A 141 3.60 9.06 2.59
CA LEU A 141 2.95 8.26 1.55
C LEU A 141 2.57 9.08 0.32
N ILE A 142 2.28 10.37 0.48
CA ILE A 142 2.02 11.26 -0.66
C ILE A 142 3.30 11.41 -1.50
N GLU A 143 4.44 11.56 -0.83
CA GLU A 143 5.74 11.60 -1.49
C GLU A 143 6.06 10.31 -2.24
N ASP A 144 5.73 9.14 -1.67
CA ASP A 144 5.86 7.86 -2.37
C ASP A 144 4.99 7.79 -3.63
N VAL A 145 3.73 8.22 -3.53
CA VAL A 145 2.82 8.25 -4.68
C VAL A 145 3.38 9.17 -5.77
N ILE A 146 3.92 10.34 -5.40
CA ILE A 146 4.58 11.25 -6.36
C ILE A 146 5.77 10.55 -7.04
N ARG A 147 6.64 9.89 -6.28
CA ARG A 147 7.81 9.17 -6.83
C ARG A 147 7.40 8.04 -7.77
N ILE A 148 6.40 7.25 -7.39
CA ILE A 148 5.85 6.18 -8.25
C ILE A 148 5.27 6.77 -9.55
N ILE A 149 4.54 7.88 -9.48
CA ILE A 149 3.97 8.52 -10.68
C ILE A 149 5.06 9.09 -11.58
N GLN A 150 6.11 9.71 -11.02
CA GLN A 150 7.21 10.26 -11.81
C GLN A 150 8.02 9.17 -12.53
N GLY A 151 8.01 7.96 -11.99
CA GLY A 151 8.77 6.84 -12.52
C GLY A 151 10.28 6.98 -12.31
N PRO A 152 11.06 6.01 -12.78
CA PRO A 152 12.52 5.99 -12.63
C PRO A 152 13.21 7.03 -13.52
N SER A 153 12.59 7.41 -14.64
CA SER A 153 13.11 8.42 -15.56
C SER A 153 11.99 9.03 -16.40
N GLN A 154 12.27 10.20 -16.98
CA GLN A 154 11.36 10.86 -17.94
C GLN A 154 11.05 10.04 -19.20
N TYR A 155 11.90 9.05 -19.52
CA TYR A 155 11.74 8.19 -20.70
C TYR A 155 10.90 6.94 -20.41
N ASP A 156 10.73 6.59 -19.13
CA ASP A 156 9.88 5.47 -18.70
C ASP A 156 9.02 5.86 -17.48
N PRO A 157 8.19 6.91 -17.57
CA PRO A 157 7.47 7.46 -16.43
C PRO A 157 6.39 6.52 -15.87
N LEU A 158 6.01 5.47 -16.61
CA LEU A 158 4.95 4.55 -16.21
C LEU A 158 5.47 3.26 -15.56
N GLN A 159 6.78 2.99 -15.59
CA GLN A 159 7.36 1.73 -15.11
C GLN A 159 6.94 1.42 -13.66
N PHE A 160 7.10 2.40 -12.77
CA PHE A 160 6.79 2.25 -11.35
C PHE A 160 5.28 2.08 -11.11
N VAL A 161 4.44 2.86 -11.79
CA VAL A 161 2.98 2.72 -11.68
C VAL A 161 2.55 1.32 -12.15
N MET A 162 3.06 0.86 -13.28
CA MET A 162 2.72 -0.45 -13.84
C MET A 162 3.21 -1.59 -12.95
N ALA A 163 4.40 -1.47 -12.35
CA ALA A 163 4.93 -2.44 -11.40
C ALA A 163 4.06 -2.54 -10.13
N ALA A 164 3.72 -1.40 -9.52
CA ALA A 164 2.88 -1.35 -8.33
C ALA A 164 1.48 -1.95 -8.56
N LEU A 165 0.83 -1.58 -9.68
CA LEU A 165 -0.48 -2.13 -10.03
C LEU A 165 -0.39 -3.63 -10.34
N SER A 166 0.70 -4.10 -10.96
CA SER A 166 0.93 -5.53 -11.22
C SER A 166 1.08 -6.33 -9.92
N GLU A 167 1.79 -5.80 -8.92
CA GLU A 167 1.87 -6.45 -7.61
C GLU A 167 0.51 -6.52 -6.90
N LEU A 168 -0.32 -5.49 -7.00
CA LEU A 168 -1.70 -5.55 -6.48
C LEU A 168 -2.54 -6.61 -7.19
N VAL A 169 -2.40 -6.77 -8.51
CA VAL A 169 -3.05 -7.87 -9.26
C VAL A 169 -2.60 -9.23 -8.71
N LEU A 170 -1.30 -9.42 -8.48
CA LEU A 170 -0.75 -10.65 -7.90
C LEU A 170 -1.27 -10.89 -6.48
N LEU A 171 -1.35 -9.85 -5.66
CA LEU A 171 -1.83 -9.91 -4.28
C LEU A 171 -3.30 -10.35 -4.22
N PHE A 172 -4.14 -9.84 -5.11
CA PHE A 172 -5.55 -10.24 -5.19
C PHE A 172 -5.77 -11.57 -5.93
N HIS A 173 -4.85 -11.99 -6.79
CA HIS A 173 -4.88 -13.33 -7.42
C HIS A 173 -4.43 -14.45 -6.48
N LYS A 174 -3.58 -14.19 -5.49
CA LYS A 174 -3.09 -15.19 -4.53
C LYS A 174 -4.11 -15.42 -3.40
N PRO A 175 -4.89 -16.52 -3.37
CA PRO A 175 -5.49 -16.97 -2.14
C PRO A 175 -4.37 -17.55 -1.24
N CYS A 176 -4.26 -17.03 -0.02
CA CYS A 176 -3.35 -17.50 1.04
C CYS A 176 -3.21 -19.03 1.10
N LYS A 177 -1.98 -19.48 1.33
CA LYS A 177 -1.71 -20.60 2.25
C LYS A 177 -0.99 -20.03 3.46
N CYS A 178 -1.59 -20.09 4.64
CA CYS A 178 -0.80 -20.17 5.88
C CYS A 178 -0.51 -21.64 6.14
N ASN A 179 0.77 -22.02 6.10
CA ASN A 179 1.45 -22.88 7.08
C ASN A 179 2.65 -23.59 6.43
N ARG A 180 3.86 -23.12 6.75
CA ARG A 180 4.90 -23.84 7.51
C ARG A 180 6.19 -23.01 7.49
N GLY A 181 6.90 -23.03 8.62
CA GLY A 181 8.21 -22.40 8.80
C GLY A 181 9.31 -22.98 7.91
N PRO A 182 10.55 -22.47 8.05
CA PRO A 182 11.50 -22.35 6.96
C PRO A 182 12.29 -23.64 6.71
N SER A 183 12.66 -23.91 5.45
CA SER A 183 13.76 -24.82 5.11
C SER A 183 14.23 -24.66 3.66
N GLN A 184 15.37 -23.98 3.50
CA GLN A 184 16.50 -24.26 2.60
C GLN A 184 16.25 -24.85 1.18
N TYR A 185 16.45 -23.95 0.19
CA TYR A 185 16.81 -24.04 -1.25
C TYR A 185 16.84 -25.36 -2.07
N ASP A 186 16.15 -25.35 -3.23
CA ASP A 186 16.68 -25.72 -4.58
C ASP A 186 15.79 -25.13 -5.72
N PRO A 187 16.31 -24.31 -6.67
CA PRO A 187 15.50 -23.62 -7.70
C PRO A 187 14.90 -24.51 -8.81
N LEU A 188 15.44 -25.71 -9.07
CA LEU A 188 15.06 -26.47 -10.28
C LEU A 188 13.85 -27.40 -10.11
N GLN A 189 13.48 -27.76 -8.88
CA GLN A 189 12.24 -28.50 -8.62
C GLN A 189 10.98 -27.62 -8.72
N PHE A 190 11.12 -26.29 -8.56
CA PHE A 190 9.99 -25.36 -8.58
C PHE A 190 9.36 -25.20 -9.97
N VAL A 191 10.10 -25.34 -11.07
CA VAL A 191 9.52 -25.10 -12.40
C VAL A 191 8.61 -26.25 -12.83
N MET A 192 8.97 -27.49 -12.51
CA MET A 192 8.13 -28.66 -12.83
C MET A 192 7.06 -28.92 -11.77
N ALA A 193 7.34 -28.64 -10.48
CA ALA A 193 6.31 -28.73 -9.44
C ALA A 193 5.30 -27.58 -9.53
N ALA A 194 5.68 -26.33 -9.84
CA ALA A 194 4.73 -25.21 -9.91
C ALA A 194 3.73 -25.32 -11.07
N LEU A 195 4.11 -25.92 -12.20
CA LEU A 195 3.18 -26.13 -13.32
C LEU A 195 2.19 -27.28 -13.04
N SER A 196 2.62 -28.37 -12.39
CA SER A 196 1.71 -29.44 -11.95
C SER A 196 0.91 -29.06 -10.69
N GLU A 197 1.48 -28.28 -9.78
CA GLU A 197 0.81 -27.76 -8.58
C GLU A 197 -0.20 -26.66 -8.90
N LEU A 198 -0.02 -25.82 -9.92
CA LEU A 198 -1.04 -24.82 -10.28
C LEU A 198 -2.36 -25.50 -10.65
N VAL A 199 -2.32 -26.55 -11.48
CA VAL A 199 -3.52 -27.30 -11.90
C VAL A 199 -4.13 -28.11 -10.74
N LEU A 200 -3.29 -28.71 -9.87
CA LEU A 200 -3.76 -29.42 -8.67
C LEU A 200 -4.25 -28.47 -7.55
N LEU A 201 -3.68 -27.27 -7.42
CA LEU A 201 -4.13 -26.21 -6.52
C LEU A 201 -5.49 -25.68 -6.97
N PHE A 202 -5.73 -25.43 -8.26
CA PHE A 202 -7.05 -24.95 -8.67
C PHE A 202 -8.19 -25.93 -8.31
N HIS A 203 -7.94 -27.25 -8.38
CA HIS A 203 -8.90 -28.26 -7.93
C HIS A 203 -8.97 -28.37 -6.39
N LYS A 204 -7.82 -28.37 -5.69
CA LYS A 204 -7.74 -28.53 -4.24
C LYS A 204 -8.19 -27.29 -3.46
N THR A 205 -7.94 -26.08 -3.98
CA THR A 205 -8.34 -24.80 -3.41
C THR A 205 -9.84 -24.53 -3.55
N ILE A 206 -10.49 -25.03 -4.61
CA ILE A 206 -11.97 -25.04 -4.71
C ILE A 206 -12.58 -26.01 -3.68
N LEU A 207 -11.95 -27.17 -3.47
CA LEU A 207 -12.33 -28.14 -2.45
C LEU A 207 -12.11 -27.62 -1.01
N GLU A 208 -11.00 -26.94 -0.74
CA GLU A 208 -10.62 -26.47 0.59
C GLU A 208 -11.45 -25.24 1.05
N LEU A 209 -11.71 -24.27 0.17
CA LEU A 209 -12.69 -23.19 0.43
C LEU A 209 -14.09 -23.77 0.69
N THR A 210 -14.45 -24.84 -0.01
CA THR A 210 -15.73 -25.54 0.20
C THR A 210 -15.75 -26.27 1.54
N THR A 211 -14.62 -26.78 2.04
CA THR A 211 -14.52 -27.43 3.36
C THR A 211 -14.44 -26.45 4.52
N ASP A 212 -13.80 -25.28 4.41
CA ASP A 212 -13.79 -24.27 5.48
C ASP A 212 -15.15 -23.58 5.63
N ILE A 213 -15.85 -23.39 4.50
CA ILE A 213 -17.27 -23.02 4.45
C ILE A 213 -18.16 -24.09 5.12
N LYS A 214 -17.75 -25.37 5.13
CA LYS A 214 -18.46 -26.48 5.80
C LYS A 214 -18.04 -26.70 7.26
N LYS A 215 -16.83 -26.27 7.67
CA LYS A 215 -16.28 -26.44 9.03
C LYS A 215 -16.58 -25.26 9.98
N SER A 216 -16.88 -24.07 9.47
CA SER A 216 -17.32 -22.94 10.29
C SER A 216 -18.72 -23.19 10.86
N LYS A 217 -18.81 -23.50 12.16
CA LYS A 217 -20.09 -23.67 12.89
C LYS A 217 -20.86 -22.36 13.09
N GLU A 218 -20.23 -21.21 12.88
CA GLU A 218 -20.87 -19.89 13.02
C GLU A 218 -21.20 -19.28 11.66
N GLU A 219 -22.49 -19.05 11.43
CA GLU A 219 -23.05 -18.56 10.17
C GLU A 219 -22.56 -17.14 9.82
N LYS A 220 -22.24 -16.34 10.84
CA LYS A 220 -21.72 -14.98 10.72
C LYS A 220 -20.35 -14.93 10.04
N THR A 221 -19.38 -15.73 10.49
CA THR A 221 -18.02 -15.80 9.92
C THR A 221 -18.04 -16.33 8.48
N ARG A 222 -18.95 -17.27 8.19
CA ARG A 222 -19.14 -17.80 6.84
C ARG A 222 -19.66 -16.74 5.87
N LEU A 223 -20.58 -15.88 6.32
CA LEU A 223 -21.10 -14.76 5.54
C LEU A 223 -20.03 -13.69 5.31
N GLU A 224 -19.25 -13.35 6.34
CA GLU A 224 -18.14 -12.39 6.25
C GLU A 224 -17.08 -12.83 5.23
N ASN A 225 -16.66 -14.10 5.26
CA ASN A 225 -15.69 -14.64 4.30
C ASN A 225 -16.23 -14.65 2.86
N LYS A 226 -17.51 -14.97 2.66
CA LYS A 226 -18.16 -14.86 1.34
C LYS A 226 -18.17 -13.43 0.84
N ASN A 227 -18.47 -12.46 1.71
CA ASN A 227 -18.50 -11.05 1.36
C ASN A 227 -17.09 -10.53 1.04
N LEU A 228 -16.08 -10.93 1.80
CA LEU A 228 -14.70 -10.59 1.52
C LEU A 228 -14.26 -11.14 0.15
N LYS A 229 -14.52 -12.42 -0.14
CA LYS A 229 -14.19 -13.03 -1.44
C LYS A 229 -14.80 -12.26 -2.61
N LYS A 230 -16.07 -11.84 -2.50
CA LYS A 230 -16.73 -11.00 -3.51
C LYS A 230 -16.04 -9.66 -3.67
N LYS A 231 -15.70 -8.98 -2.56
CA LYS A 231 -14.98 -7.71 -2.58
C LYS A 231 -13.62 -7.85 -3.26
N VAL A 232 -12.82 -8.85 -2.88
CA VAL A 232 -11.51 -9.12 -3.48
C VAL A 232 -11.62 -9.35 -4.98
N PHE A 233 -12.59 -10.15 -5.43
CA PHE A 233 -12.81 -10.38 -6.86
C PHE A 233 -13.14 -9.08 -7.61
N ILE A 234 -14.03 -8.26 -7.06
CA ILE A 234 -14.39 -6.96 -7.68
C ILE A 234 -13.19 -6.02 -7.70
N SER A 235 -12.44 -5.95 -6.61
CA SER A 235 -11.24 -5.10 -6.50
C SER A 235 -10.14 -5.56 -7.45
N LEU A 236 -9.96 -6.87 -7.64
CA LEU A 236 -9.08 -7.41 -8.66
C LEU A 236 -9.46 -6.90 -10.05
N LYS A 237 -10.74 -7.00 -10.44
CA LYS A 237 -11.21 -6.50 -11.74
C LYS A 237 -11.01 -5.00 -11.91
N LYS A 238 -11.12 -4.22 -10.83
CA LYS A 238 -10.79 -2.79 -10.87
C LYS A 238 -9.30 -2.54 -11.07
N VAL A 239 -8.42 -3.26 -10.36
CA VAL A 239 -6.97 -3.08 -10.55
C VAL A 239 -6.56 -3.50 -11.95
N GLU A 240 -7.07 -4.63 -12.48
CA GLU A 240 -6.84 -5.04 -13.88
C GLU A 240 -7.29 -3.94 -14.87
N PHE A 241 -8.47 -3.36 -14.64
CA PHE A 241 -8.98 -2.26 -15.44
C PHE A 241 -8.10 -1.00 -15.34
N LEU A 242 -7.65 -0.63 -14.13
CA LEU A 242 -6.76 0.51 -13.92
C LEU A 242 -5.37 0.27 -14.51
N LEU A 243 -4.84 -0.95 -14.45
CA LEU A 243 -3.58 -1.34 -15.08
C LEU A 243 -3.66 -1.21 -16.60
N SER A 244 -4.76 -1.72 -17.18
CA SER A 244 -5.10 -1.56 -18.60
C SER A 244 -5.26 -0.09 -19.01
N TRP A 245 -5.93 0.71 -18.18
CA TRP A 245 -6.05 2.16 -18.39
C TRP A 245 -4.69 2.85 -18.36
N THR A 246 -3.84 2.54 -17.37
CA THR A 246 -2.50 3.11 -17.22
C THR A 246 -1.62 2.81 -18.42
N GLN A 247 -1.69 1.59 -18.95
CA GLN A 247 -0.93 1.21 -20.14
C GLN A 247 -1.21 2.12 -21.35
N ARG A 248 -2.46 2.58 -21.50
CA ARG A 248 -2.89 3.38 -22.67
C ARG A 248 -2.96 4.88 -22.42
N PHE A 249 -3.31 5.29 -21.20
CA PHE A 249 -3.61 6.67 -20.83
C PHE A 249 -2.81 7.17 -19.61
N GLY A 250 -1.87 6.37 -19.10
CA GLY A 250 -1.15 6.63 -17.86
C GLY A 250 -0.38 7.95 -17.83
N MET A 251 0.01 8.50 -19.00
CA MET A 251 0.64 9.83 -19.07
C MET A 251 -0.22 10.94 -18.47
N ALA A 252 -1.54 10.78 -18.41
CA ALA A 252 -2.43 11.71 -17.71
C ALA A 252 -2.10 11.85 -16.21
N LEU A 253 -1.46 10.86 -15.59
CA LEU A 253 -1.01 10.92 -14.19
C LEU A 253 0.03 12.03 -13.98
N GLN A 254 0.85 12.36 -14.98
CA GLN A 254 1.86 13.41 -14.84
C GLN A 254 1.22 14.78 -14.56
N SER A 255 0.02 15.03 -15.09
CA SER A 255 -0.72 16.27 -14.83
C SER A 255 -1.15 16.43 -13.37
N ALA A 256 -1.23 15.33 -12.60
CA ALA A 256 -1.62 15.36 -11.20
C ALA A 256 -0.44 15.61 -10.24
N VAL A 257 0.81 15.53 -10.72
CA VAL A 257 2.00 15.63 -9.87
C VAL A 257 2.06 16.98 -9.15
N THR A 258 1.78 18.08 -9.84
CA THR A 258 1.80 19.42 -9.23
C THR A 258 0.77 19.55 -8.12
N GLU A 259 -0.45 19.05 -8.33
CA GLU A 259 -1.51 19.09 -7.30
C GLU A 259 -1.12 18.24 -6.08
N LEU A 260 -0.52 17.07 -6.29
CA LEU A 260 -0.02 16.22 -5.21
C LEU A 260 1.13 16.88 -4.44
N GLN A 261 2.04 17.58 -5.13
CA GLN A 261 3.12 18.32 -4.49
C GLN A 261 2.60 19.47 -3.63
N LEU A 262 1.59 20.19 -4.12
CA LEU A 262 0.91 21.25 -3.35
C LEU A 262 0.26 20.67 -2.09
N GLU A 263 -0.45 19.56 -2.22
CA GLU A 263 -1.06 18.85 -1.08
C GLU A 263 0.00 18.40 -0.07
N PHE A 264 1.09 17.77 -0.53
CA PHE A 264 2.21 17.36 0.32
C PHE A 264 2.82 18.54 1.10
N CYS A 265 3.07 19.65 0.40
CA CYS A 265 3.62 20.87 1.02
C CYS A 265 2.66 21.45 2.06
N ALA A 266 1.36 21.56 1.73
CA ALA A 266 0.34 22.07 2.64
C ALA A 266 0.26 21.22 3.91
N MET A 267 0.12 19.90 3.78
CA MET A 267 0.02 19.01 4.93
C MET A 267 1.30 18.97 5.76
N SER A 268 2.46 19.10 5.13
CA SER A 268 3.76 19.18 5.82
C SER A 268 3.89 20.47 6.63
N SER A 269 3.45 21.61 6.07
CA SER A 269 3.41 22.90 6.77
C SER A 269 2.50 22.82 8.00
N ASP A 270 1.28 22.32 7.83
CA ASP A 270 0.33 22.15 8.93
C ASP A 270 0.90 21.28 10.06
N LEU A 271 1.61 20.19 9.71
CA LEU A 271 2.22 19.32 10.70
C LEU A 271 3.37 20.03 11.44
N ALA A 272 4.16 20.84 10.76
CA ALA A 272 5.23 21.63 11.37
C ALA A 272 4.65 22.63 12.39
N GLU A 273 3.59 23.35 12.04
CA GLU A 273 2.90 24.30 12.94
C GLU A 273 2.30 23.60 14.18
N VAL A 274 1.67 22.43 13.98
CA VAL A 274 1.15 21.61 15.08
C VAL A 274 2.26 21.14 16.00
N ASN A 275 3.40 20.71 15.45
CA ASN A 275 4.55 20.26 16.24
C ASN A 275 5.18 21.42 17.02
N GLU A 276 5.31 22.60 16.42
CA GLU A 276 5.81 23.79 17.12
C GLU A 276 4.87 24.19 18.27
N THR A 277 3.57 24.20 18.02
CA THR A 277 2.55 24.49 19.04
C THR A 277 2.61 23.46 20.17
N LYS A 278 2.74 22.17 19.85
CA LYS A 278 2.90 21.10 20.83
C LYS A 278 4.13 21.31 21.71
N GLN A 279 5.28 21.64 21.12
CA GLN A 279 6.51 21.93 21.87
C GLN A 279 6.35 23.11 22.83
N LYS A 280 5.69 24.20 22.39
CA LYS A 280 5.38 25.35 23.24
C LYS A 280 4.51 24.94 24.42
N VAL A 281 3.44 24.19 24.17
CA VAL A 281 2.52 23.70 25.22
C VAL A 281 3.25 22.80 26.23
N GLU A 282 4.06 21.86 25.77
CA GLU A 282 4.86 20.98 26.64
C GLU A 282 5.88 21.77 27.49
N HIS A 283 6.50 22.80 26.90
CA HIS A 283 7.39 23.71 27.63
C HIS A 283 6.65 24.45 28.75
N PHE A 284 5.51 25.09 28.44
CA PHE A 284 4.68 25.78 29.44
C PHE A 284 4.19 24.84 30.55
N GLN A 285 3.83 23.60 30.21
CA GLN A 285 3.41 22.60 31.20
C GLN A 285 4.55 22.21 32.14
N LYS A 286 5.77 21.98 31.62
CA LYS A 286 6.96 21.70 32.44
C LYS A 286 7.29 22.85 33.37
N GLU A 287 7.25 24.10 32.88
CA GLU A 287 7.47 25.28 33.72
C GLU A 287 6.45 25.41 34.85
N LYS A 288 5.17 25.11 34.57
CA LYS A 288 4.11 25.13 35.59
C LYS A 288 4.34 24.06 36.67
N GLN A 289 4.66 22.82 36.26
CA GLN A 289 4.96 21.73 37.20
C GLN A 289 6.17 22.05 38.10
N LEU A 290 7.21 22.69 37.55
CA LEU A 290 8.37 23.14 38.32
C LEU A 290 8.01 24.23 39.34
N LYS A 291 7.15 25.18 38.97
CA LYS A 291 6.68 26.23 39.89
C LYS A 291 5.83 25.65 41.03
N ASP A 292 4.94 24.72 40.72
CA ASP A 292 4.07 24.08 41.73
C ASP A 292 4.88 23.19 42.69
N SER A 293 5.89 22.47 42.19
CA SER A 293 6.81 21.67 43.02
C SER A 293 7.66 22.53 43.95
N ARG A 294 8.11 23.72 43.49
CA ARG A 294 8.86 24.65 44.33
C ARG A 294 8.02 25.26 45.45
N LYS A 295 6.73 25.51 45.21
CA LYS A 295 5.80 25.99 46.27
C LYS A 295 5.60 24.94 47.36
N LEU A 296 5.40 23.68 46.99
CA LEU A 296 5.24 22.56 47.94
C LEU A 296 6.47 22.37 48.85
N VAL A 297 7.68 22.59 48.34
CA VAL A 297 8.92 22.49 49.15
C VAL A 297 9.10 23.67 50.11
N GLN A 298 8.49 24.82 49.83
CA GLN A 298 8.57 26.02 50.69
C GLN A 298 7.53 26.00 51.83
N GLU A 299 6.56 25.10 51.79
CA GLU A 299 5.50 24.96 52.82
C GLU A 299 5.79 23.84 53.86
N ILE A 300 6.96 23.21 53.79
CA ILE A 300 7.48 22.20 54.75
C ILE A 300 8.60 22.84 55.58
#